data_AF-A0A2I4CUR1-F1
#
_entry.id   AF-A0A2I4CUR1-F1
#
_cell.length_a   1.000
_cell.length_b   1.000
_cell.length_c   1.000
_cell.angle_alpha   90.00
_cell.angle_beta   90.00
_cell.angle_gamma   90.00
#
_symmetry.space_group_name_H-M   'P 1'
#
loop_
_entity.id
_entity.type
_entity.pdbx_description
1 polymer ?
#
loop_
_entity_poly.entity_id
_entity_poly.type
_entity_poly.pdbx_seq_one_letter_code
_entity_poly.pdbx_strand_id
1 'polypeptide(L)'
;MAPLALLLLVLEICFAVKSEVQLQKRIIGGEDCKGTERLYHVKLTATSQTHESLCGGSLISDQWVLTAAHCWEDGWVHKAVVGVHPQTATKTTLTITDKEIYTDVNKQKHDIMLVKLPQKITTITPVKLPDCKNPPK
;
A
#
# COMPACT_ATOMS: atom_id res chain seq x y z
N MET A 1 43.48 -30.83 -33.61
CA MET A 1 42.08 -30.40 -33.88
C MET A 1 41.18 -30.61 -32.65
N ALA A 2 41.27 -31.74 -31.92
CA ALA A 2 40.51 -31.98 -30.69
C ALA A 2 40.75 -31.02 -29.49
N PRO A 3 41.98 -30.53 -29.19
CA PRO A 3 42.19 -29.72 -27.99
C PRO A 3 41.67 -28.28 -28.14
N LEU A 4 41.60 -27.77 -29.38
CA LEU A 4 41.07 -26.44 -29.67
C LEU A 4 39.53 -26.41 -29.56
N ALA A 5 38.88 -27.48 -30.01
CA ALA A 5 37.44 -27.66 -29.85
C ALA A 5 37.05 -27.79 -28.38
N LEU A 6 37.84 -28.50 -27.57
CA LEU A 6 37.62 -28.61 -26.12
C LEU A 6 37.82 -27.26 -25.42
N LEU A 7 38.85 -26.49 -25.82
CA LEU A 7 39.09 -25.14 -25.28
C LEU A 7 37.95 -24.17 -25.60
N LEU A 8 37.42 -24.21 -26.83
CA LEU A 8 36.26 -23.41 -27.24
C LEU A 8 35.00 -23.81 -26.47
N LEU A 9 34.78 -25.12 -26.25
CA LEU A 9 33.66 -25.63 -25.46
C LEU A 9 33.74 -25.16 -24.00
N VAL A 10 34.94 -25.19 -23.40
CA VAL A 10 35.16 -24.68 -22.04
C VAL A 10 34.95 -23.17 -21.97
N LEU A 11 35.39 -22.42 -22.99
CA LEU A 11 35.21 -20.97 -23.06
C LEU A 11 33.73 -20.58 -23.11
N GLU A 12 32.90 -21.31 -23.86
CA GLU A 12 31.45 -21.09 -23.91
C GLU A 12 30.76 -21.45 -22.59
N ILE A 13 31.20 -22.53 -21.91
CA ILE A 13 30.69 -22.89 -20.59
C ILE A 13 31.09 -21.83 -19.53
N CYS A 14 32.27 -21.21 -19.65
CA CYS A 14 32.71 -20.12 -18.78
C CYS A 14 31.95 -18.80 -19.02
N PHE A 15 31.53 -18.50 -20.25
CA PHE A 15 30.69 -17.33 -20.54
C PHE A 15 29.22 -17.52 -20.11
N ALA A 16 28.77 -18.76 -19.95
CA ALA A 16 27.47 -19.10 -19.36
C ALA A 16 27.46 -19.04 -17.82
N VAL A 17 28.52 -18.53 -17.17
CA VAL A 17 28.47 -18.14 -15.76
C VAL A 17 27.41 -17.05 -15.62
N LYS A 18 26.26 -17.50 -15.11
CA LYS A 18 25.05 -16.72 -14.88
C LYS A 18 25.40 -15.40 -14.21
N SER A 19 25.22 -14.29 -14.93
CA SER A 19 24.90 -13.03 -14.28
C SER A 19 23.50 -13.17 -13.68
N GLU A 20 23.40 -13.85 -12.54
CA GLU A 20 22.28 -13.61 -11.64
C GLU A 20 22.43 -12.16 -11.19
N VAL A 21 21.69 -11.26 -11.83
CA VAL A 21 21.44 -9.93 -11.30
C VAL A 21 20.81 -10.16 -9.93
N GLN A 22 21.62 -10.11 -8.87
CA GLN A 22 21.12 -9.97 -7.52
C GLN A 22 20.47 -8.61 -7.44
N LEU A 23 19.18 -8.56 -7.81
CA LEU A 23 18.25 -7.56 -7.30
C LEU A 23 18.50 -7.51 -5.79
N GLN A 24 19.13 -6.44 -5.32
CA GLN A 24 19.35 -6.26 -3.89
C GLN A 24 18.01 -6.49 -3.20
N LYS A 25 17.93 -7.50 -2.32
CA LYS A 25 16.78 -7.70 -1.45
C LYS A 25 16.66 -6.44 -0.59
N ARG A 26 15.76 -5.53 -0.98
CA ARG A 26 15.50 -4.25 -0.30
C ARG A 26 14.77 -4.41 1.03
N ILE A 27 14.35 -5.64 1.36
CA ILE A 27 13.70 -5.99 2.61
C ILE A 27 14.76 -6.47 3.59
N ILE A 28 14.98 -5.71 4.67
CA ILE A 28 15.92 -6.03 5.73
C ILE A 28 15.13 -6.68 6.88
N GLY A 29 15.30 -7.99 7.07
CA GLY A 29 14.71 -8.71 8.21
C GLY A 29 13.17 -8.73 8.27
N GLY A 30 12.49 -8.55 7.14
CA GLY A 30 11.03 -8.58 7.09
C GLY A 30 10.46 -9.96 7.34
N GLU A 31 9.31 -10.00 8.01
CA GLU A 31 8.48 -11.19 8.21
C GLU A 31 7.02 -10.88 7.83
N ASP A 32 6.26 -11.92 7.50
CA ASP A 32 4.83 -11.75 7.22
C ASP A 32 4.09 -11.31 8.48
N CYS A 33 3.18 -10.33 8.34
CA CYS A 33 2.33 -9.88 9.45
C CYS A 33 1.45 -11.04 9.93
N LYS A 34 1.39 -11.24 11.25
CA LYS A 34 0.47 -12.21 11.86
C LYS A 34 -0.97 -11.81 11.58
N GLY A 35 -1.89 -12.76 11.54
CA GLY A 35 -3.31 -12.51 11.23
C GLY A 35 -4.04 -11.55 12.19
N THR A 36 -3.41 -11.11 13.27
CA THR A 36 -3.96 -10.13 14.23
C THR A 36 -3.28 -8.76 14.16
N GLU A 37 -2.27 -8.60 13.31
CA GLU A 37 -1.47 -7.38 13.20
C GLU A 37 -2.00 -6.47 12.10
N ARG A 38 -1.83 -5.15 12.26
CA ARG A 38 -2.12 -4.14 11.22
C ARG A 38 -3.55 -4.19 10.64
N LEU A 39 -4.54 -4.65 11.43
CA LEU A 39 -5.94 -4.79 11.01
C LEU A 39 -6.59 -3.47 10.56
N TYR A 40 -6.05 -2.34 10.99
CA TYR A 40 -6.46 -1.00 10.61
C TYR A 40 -6.07 -0.61 9.17
N HIS A 41 -5.31 -1.43 8.46
CA HIS A 41 -4.95 -1.17 7.07
C HIS A 41 -6.20 -1.22 6.18
N VAL A 42 -6.37 -0.18 5.35
CA VAL A 42 -7.49 -0.05 4.43
C VAL A 42 -6.95 -0.02 3.01
N LYS A 43 -7.52 -0.84 2.12
CA LYS A 43 -7.26 -0.71 0.69
C LYS A 43 -8.23 0.32 0.11
N LEU A 44 -7.70 1.32 -0.58
CA LEU A 44 -8.49 2.29 -1.31
C LEU A 44 -8.37 2.00 -2.80
N THR A 45 -9.49 2.05 -3.51
CA THR A 45 -9.53 1.90 -4.97
C THR A 45 -10.29 3.07 -5.57
N ALA A 46 -9.74 3.70 -6.60
CA ALA A 46 -10.45 4.65 -7.44
C ALA A 46 -10.55 4.05 -8.84
N THR A 47 -11.74 4.02 -9.43
CA THR A 47 -11.95 3.44 -10.77
C THR A 47 -12.72 4.39 -11.69
N SER A 48 -12.25 4.53 -12.92
CA SER A 48 -13.01 5.08 -14.05
C SER A 48 -13.47 3.94 -14.96
N GLN A 49 -13.98 4.27 -16.16
CA GLN A 49 -14.37 3.26 -17.13
C GLN A 49 -13.18 2.46 -17.69
N THR A 50 -11.98 3.04 -17.68
CA THR A 50 -10.80 2.49 -18.36
C THR A 50 -9.56 2.36 -17.48
N HIS A 51 -9.58 2.94 -16.27
CA HIS A 51 -8.41 2.96 -15.38
C HIS A 51 -8.80 2.66 -13.94
N GLU A 52 -7.84 2.12 -13.18
CA GLU A 52 -7.92 1.88 -11.74
C GLU A 52 -6.66 2.46 -11.07
N SER A 53 -6.84 3.06 -9.90
CA SER A 53 -5.77 3.47 -9.00
C SER A 53 -5.93 2.76 -7.66
N LEU A 54 -4.79 2.34 -7.10
CA LEU A 54 -4.71 1.63 -5.83
C LEU A 54 -3.92 2.45 -4.82
N CYS A 55 -4.52 2.66 -3.66
CA CYS A 55 -3.92 3.37 -2.54
C CYS A 55 -4.08 2.59 -1.23
N GLY A 56 -3.28 2.98 -0.25
CA GLY A 56 -3.45 2.57 1.14
C GLY A 56 -4.17 3.65 1.96
N GLY A 57 -4.72 3.22 3.09
CA GLY A 57 -5.20 4.10 4.14
C GLY A 57 -5.06 3.42 5.51
N SER A 58 -5.26 4.21 6.55
CA SER A 58 -5.33 3.71 7.92
C SER A 58 -6.63 4.13 8.56
N LEU A 59 -7.36 3.17 9.15
CA LEU A 59 -8.51 3.47 9.98
C LEU A 59 -8.02 4.15 11.27
N ILE A 60 -8.41 5.41 11.48
CA ILE A 60 -8.00 6.24 12.65
C ILE A 60 -9.14 6.47 13.64
N SER A 61 -10.37 6.11 13.27
CA SER A 61 -11.54 6.04 14.15
C SER A 61 -12.53 5.01 13.61
N ASP A 62 -13.70 4.84 14.25
CA ASP A 62 -14.74 3.93 13.76
C ASP A 62 -15.31 4.33 12.39
N GLN A 63 -15.10 5.56 11.92
CA GLN A 63 -15.68 6.03 10.66
C GLN A 63 -14.73 6.86 9.77
N TRP A 64 -13.48 7.05 10.19
CA TRP A 64 -12.52 7.88 9.44
C TRP A 64 -11.27 7.10 9.05
N VAL A 65 -10.93 7.21 7.78
CA VAL A 65 -9.69 6.68 7.19
C VAL A 65 -8.78 7.86 6.86
N LEU A 66 -7.54 7.81 7.34
CA LEU A 66 -6.46 8.71 6.93
C LEU A 66 -5.74 8.14 5.71
N THR A 67 -5.56 8.97 4.68
CA THR A 67 -4.85 8.62 3.44
C THR A 67 -4.20 9.86 2.82
N ALA A 68 -3.60 9.71 1.64
CA ALA A 68 -2.99 10.79 0.88
C ALA A 68 -4.03 11.49 -0.02
N ALA A 69 -3.85 12.78 -0.27
CA ALA A 69 -4.77 13.55 -1.10
C ALA A 69 -4.70 13.13 -2.57
N HIS A 70 -3.52 12.74 -3.06
CA HIS A 70 -3.34 12.25 -4.43
C HIS A 70 -4.08 10.92 -4.72
N CYS A 71 -4.58 10.24 -3.69
CA CYS A 71 -5.39 9.04 -3.87
C CYS A 71 -6.81 9.33 -4.35
N TRP A 72 -7.23 10.61 -4.37
CA TRP A 72 -8.52 11.01 -4.89
C TRP A 72 -8.43 11.49 -6.33
N GLU A 73 -9.41 11.08 -7.13
CA GLU A 73 -9.51 11.40 -8.56
C GLU A 73 -10.93 11.85 -8.86
N ASP A 74 -11.14 13.10 -9.21
CA ASP A 74 -12.50 13.62 -9.39
C ASP A 74 -13.20 12.95 -10.59
N GLY A 75 -14.47 12.62 -10.41
CA GLY A 75 -15.27 11.88 -11.40
C GLY A 75 -15.06 10.36 -11.40
N TRP A 76 -14.18 9.83 -10.55
CA TRP A 76 -13.99 8.39 -10.39
C TRP A 76 -14.85 7.84 -9.24
N VAL A 77 -15.06 6.52 -9.23
CA VAL A 77 -15.74 5.83 -8.12
C VAL A 77 -14.70 5.37 -7.11
N HIS A 78 -14.80 5.87 -5.87
CA HIS A 78 -13.89 5.51 -4.78
C HIS A 78 -14.51 4.48 -3.87
N LYS A 79 -13.72 3.48 -3.47
CA LYS A 79 -14.11 2.47 -2.49
C LYS A 79 -13.03 2.28 -1.44
N ALA A 80 -13.47 2.10 -0.19
CA ALA A 80 -12.65 1.59 0.91
C ALA A 80 -12.96 0.11 1.12
N VAL A 81 -11.91 -0.71 1.21
CA VAL A 81 -12.00 -2.10 1.63
C VAL A 81 -11.32 -2.21 2.98
N VAL A 82 -12.11 -2.50 4.01
CA VAL A 82 -11.64 -2.76 5.38
C VAL A 82 -11.59 -4.27 5.64
N GLY A 83 -10.78 -4.69 6.62
CA GLY A 83 -10.59 -6.11 6.92
C GLY A 83 -9.81 -6.86 5.83
N VAL A 84 -8.92 -6.16 5.11
CA VAL A 84 -8.12 -6.74 4.02
C VAL A 84 -7.08 -7.76 4.51
N HIS A 85 -6.73 -7.69 5.79
CA HIS A 85 -5.83 -8.59 6.47
C HIS A 85 -6.52 -9.22 7.69
N PRO A 86 -6.36 -10.54 7.94
CA PRO A 86 -5.66 -11.52 7.10
C PRO A 86 -6.37 -11.75 5.77
N GLN A 87 -5.68 -12.31 4.78
CA GLN A 87 -6.25 -12.49 3.45
C GLN A 87 -7.54 -13.33 3.44
N THR A 88 -7.67 -14.24 4.41
CA THR A 88 -8.83 -15.11 4.66
C THR A 88 -9.99 -14.43 5.39
N ALA A 89 -9.80 -13.22 5.93
CA ALA A 89 -10.85 -12.49 6.63
C ALA A 89 -11.93 -12.00 5.66
N THR A 90 -13.14 -11.85 6.21
CA THR A 90 -14.26 -11.20 5.55
C THR A 90 -13.92 -9.73 5.32
N LYS A 91 -13.96 -9.32 4.05
CA LYS A 91 -13.70 -7.94 3.63
C LYS A 91 -15.01 -7.19 3.51
N THR A 92 -15.01 -5.93 3.94
CA THR A 92 -16.16 -5.04 3.73
C THR A 92 -15.76 -3.94 2.77
N THR A 93 -16.43 -3.90 1.61
CA THR A 93 -16.22 -2.88 0.58
C THR A 93 -17.29 -1.81 0.70
N LEU A 94 -16.87 -0.55 0.80
CA LEU A 94 -17.71 0.61 1.02
C LEU A 94 -17.44 1.65 -0.06
N THR A 95 -18.47 2.11 -0.75
CA THR A 95 -18.34 3.26 -1.66
C THR A 95 -18.20 4.54 -0.83
N ILE A 96 -17.17 5.33 -1.15
CA ILE A 96 -16.86 6.58 -0.47
C ILE A 96 -17.43 7.73 -1.29
N THR A 97 -18.07 8.68 -0.61
CA THR A 97 -18.55 9.93 -1.21
C THR A 97 -18.05 11.16 -0.49
N ASP A 98 -17.68 11.04 0.79
CA ASP A 98 -17.32 12.15 1.67
C ASP A 98 -15.82 12.10 1.99
N LYS A 99 -15.16 13.25 1.79
CA LYS A 99 -13.72 13.44 1.93
C LYS A 99 -13.39 14.86 2.35
N GLU A 100 -12.25 15.00 3.01
CA GLU A 100 -11.67 16.30 3.36
C GLU A 100 -10.18 16.29 3.06
N ILE A 101 -9.76 17.09 2.08
CA ILE A 101 -8.34 17.26 1.73
C ILE A 101 -7.79 18.38 2.61
N TYR A 102 -6.72 18.10 3.34
CA TYR A 102 -6.09 19.08 4.21
C TYR A 102 -5.52 20.23 3.38
N THR A 103 -5.90 21.44 3.80
CA THR A 103 -5.46 22.70 3.21
C THR A 103 -4.96 23.58 4.34
N ASP A 104 -3.78 24.17 4.19
CA ASP A 104 -3.21 25.04 5.21
C ASP A 104 -3.80 26.46 5.20
N VAL A 105 -3.32 27.29 6.13
CA VAL A 105 -3.73 28.69 6.29
C VAL A 105 -3.50 29.57 5.05
N ASN A 106 -2.58 29.16 4.17
CA ASN A 106 -2.27 29.85 2.92
C ASN A 106 -3.07 29.30 1.73
N LYS A 107 -4.05 28.43 2.00
CA LYS A 107 -4.84 27.71 0.99
C LYS A 107 -4.02 26.73 0.14
N GLN A 108 -2.85 26.31 0.60
CA GLN A 108 -2.07 25.27 -0.06
C GLN A 108 -2.62 23.90 0.32
N LYS A 109 -2.90 23.07 -0.69
CA LYS A 109 -3.27 21.67 -0.50
C LYS A 109 -2.02 20.85 -0.18
N HIS A 110 -2.11 20.04 0.86
CA HIS A 110 -1.07 19.09 1.25
C HIS A 110 -1.54 17.67 0.94
N ASP A 111 -0.60 16.73 0.86
CA ASP A 111 -0.89 15.35 0.49
C ASP A 111 -1.45 14.52 1.66
N ILE A 112 -2.47 15.07 2.33
CA ILE A 112 -3.14 14.49 3.48
C ILE A 112 -4.65 14.64 3.27
N MET A 113 -5.39 13.53 3.40
CA MET A 113 -6.83 13.51 3.24
C MET A 113 -7.49 12.59 4.26
N LEU A 114 -8.63 13.05 4.77
CA LEU A 114 -9.58 12.22 5.51
C LEU A 114 -10.68 11.73 4.58
N VAL A 115 -11.01 10.46 4.72
CA VAL A 115 -12.13 9.81 4.06
C VAL A 115 -13.12 9.35 5.12
N LYS A 116 -14.39 9.72 4.94
CA LYS A 116 -15.47 9.28 5.83
C LYS A 116 -16.13 8.04 5.28
N LEU A 117 -16.22 7.00 6.09
CA LEU A 117 -16.94 5.79 5.76
C LEU A 117 -18.46 6.03 5.87
N PRO A 118 -19.28 5.42 4.99
CA PRO A 118 -20.74 5.57 5.05
C PRO A 118 -21.37 4.88 6.27
N GLN A 119 -20.61 3.99 6.92
CA GLN A 119 -21.04 3.29 8.14
C GLN A 119 -19.85 3.10 9.09
N LYS A 120 -20.16 2.94 10.38
CA LYS A 120 -19.18 2.69 11.43
C LYS A 120 -18.62 1.27 11.36
N ILE A 121 -17.32 1.13 11.60
CA ILE A 121 -16.58 -0.13 11.71
C ILE A 121 -16.20 -0.34 13.17
N THR A 122 -16.86 -1.28 13.83
CA THR A 122 -16.67 -1.58 15.26
C THR A 122 -15.83 -2.84 15.50
N THR A 123 -15.57 -3.63 14.46
CA THR A 123 -14.85 -4.92 14.54
C THR A 123 -13.33 -4.77 14.45
N ILE A 124 -12.84 -3.60 14.05
CA ILE A 124 -11.41 -3.32 13.84
C ILE A 124 -11.00 -2.21 14.80
N THR A 125 -9.90 -2.42 15.53
CA THR A 125 -9.31 -1.38 16.37
C THR A 125 -8.55 -0.37 15.48
N PRO A 126 -8.89 0.92 15.51
CA PRO A 126 -8.18 1.94 14.75
C PRO A 126 -6.73 2.14 15.22
N VAL A 127 -5.85 2.60 14.32
CA VAL A 127 -4.48 2.98 14.69
C VAL A 127 -4.47 4.30 15.46
N LYS A 128 -3.59 4.39 16.45
CA LYS A 128 -3.37 5.65 17.19
C LYS A 128 -2.51 6.60 16.36
N LEU A 129 -2.89 7.87 16.33
CA LEU A 129 -2.04 8.94 15.82
C LEU A 129 -0.96 9.30 16.87
N PRO A 130 0.19 9.83 16.43
CA PRO A 130 1.23 10.27 17.35
C PRO A 130 0.74 11.42 18.23
N ASP A 131 1.26 11.48 19.47
CA ASP A 131 1.02 12.60 20.36
C ASP A 131 1.85 13.80 19.90
N CYS A 132 1.19 14.90 19.54
CA CYS A 132 1.85 16.13 19.13
C CYS A 132 2.76 16.72 20.23
N LYS A 133 2.50 16.42 21.51
CA LYS A 133 3.33 16.86 22.63
C LYS A 133 4.58 16.00 22.81
N ASN A 134 4.55 14.76 22.32
CA ASN A 134 5.61 13.77 22.47
C ASN A 134 5.86 13.08 21.12
N PRO A 135 6.45 13.80 20.13
CA PRO A 135 6.68 13.22 18.82
C PRO A 135 7.67 12.04 18.92
N PRO A 136 7.46 10.95 18.16
CA PRO A 136 8.42 9.88 18.06
C PRO A 136 9.77 10.43 17.59
N LYS A 137 10.87 9.98 18.22
CA LYS A 137 12.24 10.30 17.84
C LYS A 137 12.69 9.49 16.63
#